data_AF-A0A444K1N9-F1
#
_entry.id   AF-A0A444K1N9-F1
#
_cell.length_a   1.000
_cell.length_b   1.000
_cell.length_c   1.000
_cell.angle_alpha   90.00
_cell.angle_beta   90.00
_cell.angle_gamma   90.00
#
_symmetry.space_group_name_H-M   'P 1'
#
loop_
_entity.id
_entity.type
_entity.pdbx_description
1 polymer ?
#
loop_
_entity_poly.entity_id
_entity_poly.type
_entity_poly.pdbx_seq_one_letter_code
_entity_poly.pdbx_strand_id
1 'polypeptide(L)' 'MRLSEYADHDATGLASLVKAGEVTGLELTQLARAAHDEVNPRINAVIEFYDDAETVVVADEGIFGGVPFLRKDIG' A
#
# COMPACT_ATOMS: atom_id res chain seq x y z
N MET A 1 9.62 2.66 7.76
CA MET A 1 9.54 1.18 7.67
C MET A 1 10.34 0.68 6.47
N ARG A 2 11.01 -0.48 6.55
CA ARG A 2 11.67 -1.14 5.41
C ARG A 2 10.70 -2.02 4.63
N LEU A 3 10.99 -2.28 3.36
CA LEU A 3 10.15 -3.12 2.51
C LEU A 3 9.91 -4.54 3.08
N SER A 4 10.92 -5.13 3.74
CA SER A 4 10.78 -6.43 4.40
C SER A 4 9.78 -6.39 5.56
N GLU A 5 9.83 -5.33 6.39
CA GLU A 5 8.91 -5.15 7.52
C GLU A 5 7.48 -4.92 7.02
N TYR A 6 7.33 -4.16 5.93
CA TYR A 6 6.05 -3.98 5.25
C TYR A 6 5.43 -5.31 4.80
N ALA A 7 6.24 -6.19 4.19
CA ALA A 7 5.78 -7.49 3.71
C ALA A 7 5.47 -8.49 4.85
N ASP A 8 6.05 -8.30 6.04
CA ASP A 8 5.80 -9.13 7.22
C ASP A 8 4.50 -8.79 7.96
N HIS A 9 3.87 -7.65 7.64
CA HIS A 9 2.59 -7.23 8.23
C HIS A 9 1.41 -7.56 7.32
N ASP A 10 0.30 -8.00 7.91
CA ASP A 10 -0.99 -8.03 7.23
C ASP A 10 -1.66 -6.64 7.24
N ALA A 11 -2.80 -6.52 6.54
CA ALA A 11 -3.55 -5.27 6.47
C ALA A 11 -3.98 -4.74 7.85
N THR A 12 -4.25 -5.61 8.83
CA THR A 12 -4.67 -5.22 10.18
C THR A 12 -3.49 -4.66 10.98
N GLY A 13 -2.31 -5.28 10.83
CA GLY A 13 -1.06 -4.80 11.38
C GLY A 13 -0.69 -3.43 10.80
N LEU A 14 -0.71 -3.29 9.48
CA LEU A 14 -0.43 -2.02 8.81
C LEU A 14 -1.43 -0.92 9.23
N ALA A 15 -2.73 -1.23 9.30
CA ALA A 15 -3.73 -0.28 9.78
C ALA A 15 -3.50 0.14 11.24
N SER A 16 -3.04 -0.78 12.09
CA SER A 16 -2.69 -0.47 13.49
C SER A 16 -1.53 0.50 13.58
N LEU A 17 -0.48 0.32 12.76
CA LEU A 17 0.68 1.21 12.71
C LEU A 17 0.32 2.60 12.18
N VAL A 18 -0.53 2.68 11.15
CA VAL A 18 -1.04 3.96 10.64
C VAL A 18 -1.85 4.68 11.71
N LYS A 19 -2.75 3.96 12.40
CA LYS A 19 -3.56 4.51 13.49
C LYS A 19 -2.72 4.97 14.69
N ALA A 20 -1.60 4.29 14.95
CA ALA A 20 -0.64 4.68 15.98
C ALA A 20 0.26 5.86 15.55
N GLY A 21 0.24 6.26 14.27
CA GLY A 21 1.09 7.30 13.72
C GLY A 21 2.55 6.88 13.53
N GLU A 22 2.85 5.58 13.59
CA GLU A 22 4.21 5.04 13.40
C GLU A 22 4.64 5.06 11.92
N VAL A 23 3.67 5.00 11.02
CA VAL A 23 3.82 5.15 9.57
C VAL A 23 2.62 5.90 9.01
N THR A 24 2.78 6.50 7.84
CA THR A 24 1.70 7.17 7.10
C THR A 24 1.19 6.31 5.95
N GLY A 25 -0.06 6.52 5.53
CA GLY A 25 -0.58 5.85 4.33
C GLY A 25 0.25 6.13 3.08
N LEU A 26 0.80 7.34 2.95
CA LEU A 26 1.70 7.70 1.85
C LEU A 26 2.98 6.84 1.85
N GLU A 27 3.60 6.65 3.01
CA GLU A 27 4.78 5.78 3.13
C GLU A 27 4.45 4.33 2.76
N LEU A 28 3.28 3.83 3.15
CA LEU A 28 2.84 2.48 2.76
C LEU A 28 2.62 2.37 1.24
N THR A 29 1.99 3.36 0.60
CA THR A 29 1.82 3.38 -0.86
C THR A 29 3.16 3.41 -1.59
N GLN A 30 4.11 4.23 -1.12
CA GLN A 30 5.46 4.29 -1.70
C GLN A 30 6.21 2.95 -1.54
N LEU A 31 6.06 2.27 -0.40
CA LEU A 31 6.63 0.94 -0.19
C LEU A 31 5.98 -0.10 -1.11
N ALA A 32 4.66 -0.05 -1.31
CA ALA A 32 3.97 -0.93 -2.26
C ALA A 32 4.46 -0.71 -3.71
N ARG A 33 4.74 0.54 -4.10
CA ARG A 33 5.36 0.87 -5.40
C ARG A 33 6.78 0.31 -5.51
N ALA A 34 7.60 0.47 -4.47
CA ALA A 34 8.94 -0.12 -4.44
C ALA A 34 8.89 -1.66 -4.57
N ALA A 35 7.93 -2.30 -3.88
CA ALA A 35 7.69 -3.74 -4.00
C ALA A 35 7.34 -4.15 -5.44
N HIS A 36 6.48 -3.37 -6.09
CA HIS A 36 6.13 -3.56 -7.49
C HIS A 36 7.37 -3.46 -8.40
N ASP A 37 8.16 -2.41 -8.27
CA ASP A 37 9.33 -2.19 -9.12
C ASP A 37 10.36 -3.33 -9.01
N GLU A 38 10.50 -3.93 -7.81
CA GLU A 38 11.39 -5.05 -7.57
C GLU A 38 10.84 -6.40 -8.07
N VAL A 39 9.54 -6.65 -7.87
CA VAL A 39 8.96 -8.00 -8.03
C VAL A 39 8.18 -8.15 -9.33
N ASN A 40 7.42 -7.13 -9.73
CA ASN A 40 6.50 -7.21 -10.86
C ASN A 40 7.18 -7.56 -12.20
N PRO A 41 8.42 -7.12 -12.52
CA PRO A 41 9.11 -7.53 -13.75
C PRO A 41 9.27 -9.06 -13.91
N ARG A 42 9.20 -9.82 -12.81
CA ARG A 42 9.36 -11.29 -12.79
C ARG A 42 8.06 -12.05 -12.92
N ILE A 43 6.94 -11.46 -12.49
CA ILE A 43 5.64 -12.15 -12.36
C ILE A 43 4.52 -11.51 -13.19
N ASN A 44 4.70 -10.26 -13.63
CA ASN A 44 3.76 -9.50 -14.44
C ASN A 44 2.31 -9.52 -13.88
N ALA A 45 2.17 -9.22 -12.59
CA ALA A 45 0.91 -9.35 -11.85
C ALA A 45 0.09 -8.05 -11.79
N VAL A 46 0.74 -6.89 -11.77
CA VAL A 46 0.12 -5.57 -11.72
C VAL A 46 0.35 -4.87 -13.05
N ILE A 47 -0.74 -4.50 -13.73
CA ILE A 47 -0.70 -3.95 -15.09
C ILE A 47 -0.69 -2.41 -15.15
N GLU A 48 -1.23 -1.75 -14.11
CA GLU A 48 -1.29 -0.29 -14.03
C GLU A 48 -1.38 0.17 -12.57
N PHE A 49 -1.13 1.47 -12.37
CA PHE A 49 -1.44 2.20 -11.14
C PHE A 49 -2.40 3.34 -11.48
N TYR A 50 -3.23 3.73 -10.52
CA TYR A 50 -4.01 4.96 -10.63
C TYR A 50 -3.11 6.18 -10.41
N ASP A 51 -3.31 7.22 -11.21
CA ASP A 51 -2.54 8.48 -11.14
C ASP A 51 -2.66 9.17 -9.78
N ASP A 52 -3.76 8.93 -9.07
CA ASP A 52 -4.06 9.50 -7.77
C ASP A 52 -3.66 8.61 -6.59
N ALA A 53 -3.09 7.42 -6.81
CA ALA A 53 -2.79 6.46 -5.73
C ALA A 53 -1.92 7.04 -4.59
N GLU A 54 -1.06 8.03 -4.88
CA GLU A 54 -0.20 8.71 -3.91
C GLU A 54 -0.75 10.07 -3.44
N THR A 55 -1.81 10.58 -4.07
CA THR A 55 -2.38 11.90 -3.79
C THR A 55 -3.80 11.84 -3.21
N VAL A 56 -4.41 10.66 -3.17
CA VAL A 56 -5.70 10.42 -2.52
C VAL A 56 -5.63 10.83 -1.06
N VAL A 57 -6.52 11.74 -0.69
CA VAL A 57 -6.75 12.08 0.72
C VAL A 57 -7.40 10.88 1.38
N VAL A 58 -6.62 10.17 2.18
CA VAL A 58 -7.09 9.06 3.00
C VAL A 58 -8.01 9.64 4.07
N ALA A 59 -9.24 9.13 4.16
CA ALA A 59 -10.10 9.43 5.30
C ALA A 59 -9.52 8.76 6.55
N ASP A 60 -9.21 9.54 7.58
CA ASP A 60 -8.63 9.07 8.85
C ASP A 60 -9.54 8.10 9.64
N GLU A 61 -10.80 7.93 9.24
CA GLU A 61 -11.83 7.21 10.01
C GLU A 61 -12.04 5.75 9.57
N GLY A 62 -11.38 5.28 8.51
CA GLY A 62 -11.54 3.92 8.01
C GLY A 62 -10.80 2.86 8.84
N ILE A 63 -11.40 1.67 9.02
CA ILE A 63 -10.74 0.54 9.72
C ILE A 63 -9.42 0.07 9.08
N PHE A 64 -9.25 0.33 7.78
CA PHE A 64 -8.01 0.13 7.02
C PHE A 64 -7.53 1.45 6.39
N GLY A 65 -7.80 2.58 7.05
CA GLY A 65 -7.36 3.90 6.59
C GLY A 65 -5.86 3.89 6.31
N GLY A 66 -5.49 4.22 5.06
CA GLY A 66 -4.10 4.35 4.63
C GLY A 66 -3.44 3.05 4.19
N VAL A 67 -4.12 1.90 4.25
CA VAL A 67 -3.57 0.63 3.77
C VAL A 67 -3.77 0.52 2.24
N PRO A 68 -2.68 0.37 1.45
CA PRO A 68 -2.80 0.21 0.00
C PRO A 68 -3.37 -1.18 -0.35
N PHE A 69 -4.13 -1.25 -1.43
CA PHE A 69 -4.67 -2.51 -1.95
C PHE A 69 -4.69 -2.51 -3.48
N LEU A 70 -4.74 -3.70 -4.07
CA LEU A 70 -4.86 -3.89 -5.51
C LEU A 70 -6.30 -4.24 -5.88
N ARG A 71 -6.80 -3.65 -6.96
CA ARG A 71 -8.10 -4.00 -7.54
C ARG A 71 -7.88 -4.87 -8.77
N LYS A 72 -8.66 -5.94 -8.89
CA LYS A 72 -8.67 -6.73 -10.12
C LYS A 72 -9.30 -5.90 -11.24
N ASP A 73 -8.63 -5.84 -12.38
CA ASP A 73 -9.21 -5.30 -13.59
C ASP A 73 -10.23 -6.31 -14.15
N ILE A 74 -11.51 -5.96 -14.03
CA ILE A 74 -12.63 -6.72 -14.57
C ILE A 74 -13.47 -5.76 -15.40
N GLY A 75 -13.53 -6.02 -16.71
CA GLY A 75 -14.42 -5.33 -17.65
C GLY A 75 -15.87 -5.76 -17.51
#